data_AF-A0A3N5RTH7-F1
#
_entry.id   AF-A0A3N5RTH7-F1
#
_cell.length_a   1.000
_cell.length_b   1.000
_cell.length_c   1.000
_cell.angle_alpha   90.00
_cell.angle_beta   90.00
_cell.angle_gamma   90.00
#
_symmetry.space_group_name_H-M   'P 1'
#
loop_
_entity.id
_entity.type
_entity.pdbx_description
1 polymer ?
#
loop_
_entity_poly.entity_id
_entity_poly.type
_entity_poly.pdbx_seq_one_letter_code
_entity_poly.pdbx_strand_id
1 'polypeptide(L)'
;MTFSIVACDLEEQAWGVAVASKFPAVGAVVPWAQAGVGAVATQSFANTSFGPRGLALMGTGLSAQETLERLLEDDPDKELRQVGLVDVKGDS
;
A
#
# COMPACT_ATOMS: atom_id res chain seq x y z
N MET A 1 17.96 2.92 -2.63
CA MET A 1 17.56 2.58 -1.26
C MET A 1 16.28 3.33 -0.96
N THR A 2 15.25 2.60 -0.55
CA THR A 2 13.94 3.13 -0.15
C THR A 2 13.50 2.36 1.09
N PHE A 3 12.91 3.05 2.05
CA PHE A 3 12.21 2.46 3.17
C PHE A 3 10.89 3.18 3.37
N SER A 4 9.86 2.43 3.74
CA SER A 4 8.52 2.93 3.94
C SER A 4 7.86 2.25 5.12
N ILE A 5 6.89 2.92 5.72
CA ILE A 5 6.01 2.38 6.76
C ILE A 5 4.57 2.75 6.41
N VAL A 6 3.67 1.79 6.58
CA VAL A 6 2.22 1.98 6.58
C VAL A 6 1.74 1.83 8.01
N ALA A 7 0.78 2.65 8.42
CA ALA A 7 0.21 2.59 9.77
C ALA A 7 -1.22 3.12 9.77
N CYS A 8 -1.96 2.75 10.80
CA CYS A 8 -3.27 3.31 11.11
C CYS A 8 -3.35 3.74 12.57
N ASP A 9 -4.21 4.71 12.82
CA ASP A 9 -4.75 5.05 14.13
C ASP A 9 -6.26 4.76 14.09
N LEU A 10 -6.68 3.70 14.79
CA LEU A 10 -8.08 3.27 14.77
C LEU A 10 -8.98 4.15 15.63
N GLU A 11 -8.42 4.81 16.66
CA GLU A 11 -9.16 5.73 17.51
C GLU A 11 -9.49 7.01 16.72
N GLU A 12 -8.49 7.55 16.02
CA GLU A 12 -8.63 8.75 15.18
C GLU A 12 -9.16 8.46 13.77
N GLN A 13 -9.38 7.19 13.41
CA GLN A 13 -9.80 6.76 12.07
C GLN A 13 -8.88 7.34 10.98
N ALA A 14 -7.58 7.22 11.17
CA ALA A 14 -6.56 7.76 10.27
C ALA A 14 -5.64 6.65 9.73
N TRP A 15 -5.26 6.78 8.45
CA TRP A 15 -4.33 5.88 7.77
C TRP A 15 -3.25 6.70 7.09
N GLY A 16 -2.01 6.23 7.17
CA GLY A 16 -0.86 6.99 6.72
C GLY A 16 0.24 6.12 6.14
N VAL A 17 1.05 6.75 5.29
CA VAL A 17 2.29 6.19 4.78
C VAL A 17 3.39 7.22 4.94
N ALA A 18 4.53 6.79 5.47
CA ALA A 18 5.77 7.57 5.42
C ALA A 18 6.79 6.81 4.57
N VAL A 19 7.56 7.55 3.77
CA VAL A 19 8.58 6.98 2.89
C VAL A 19 9.79 7.91 2.82
N ALA A 20 10.98 7.31 2.80
CA ALA A 20 12.22 8.02 2.47
C ALA A 20 13.02 7.21 1.43
N SER A 21 13.60 7.93 0.47
CA SER A 21 14.32 7.32 -0.65
C SER A 21 15.38 8.25 -1.20
N LYS A 22 16.39 7.64 -1.85
CA LYS A 22 17.28 8.36 -2.78
C LYS A 22 16.58 8.67 -4.13
N PHE A 23 15.44 8.05 -4.42
CA PHE A 23 14.65 8.30 -5.61
C PHE A 23 13.94 9.67 -5.53
N PRO A 24 14.12 10.58 -6.50
CA PRO A 24 13.47 11.89 -6.51
C PRO A 24 11.94 11.76 -6.52
N ALA A 25 11.26 12.66 -5.80
CA ALA A 25 9.79 12.74 -5.78
C ALA A 25 9.08 11.41 -5.41
N VAL A 26 9.69 10.60 -4.53
CA VAL A 26 9.14 9.31 -4.08
C VAL A 26 7.71 9.39 -3.53
N GLY A 27 7.32 10.54 -2.98
CA GLY A 27 5.97 10.80 -2.48
C GLY A 27 4.86 10.75 -3.54
N ALA A 28 5.20 10.82 -4.83
CA ALA A 28 4.22 10.65 -5.92
C ALA A 28 4.05 9.19 -6.37
N VAL A 29 4.89 8.27 -5.87
CA VAL A 29 4.95 6.87 -6.33
C VAL A 29 4.54 5.91 -5.23
N VAL A 30 5.15 6.05 -4.05
CA VAL A 30 5.05 5.04 -2.99
C VAL A 30 3.78 5.18 -2.14
N PRO A 31 3.45 6.36 -1.58
CA PRO A 31 2.40 6.45 -0.57
C PRO A 31 1.00 6.62 -1.18
N TRP A 32 0.07 5.76 -0.75
CA TRP A 32 -1.35 5.85 -1.06
C TRP A 32 -2.13 5.57 0.22
N ALA A 33 -3.12 6.39 0.56
CA ALA A 33 -3.95 6.19 1.75
C ALA A 33 -5.36 6.74 1.52
N GLN A 34 -6.34 6.08 2.12
CA GLN A 34 -7.72 6.52 2.14
C GLN A 34 -8.35 6.22 3.51
N ALA A 35 -8.91 7.26 4.13
CA ALA A 35 -9.58 7.15 5.42
C ALA A 35 -10.75 6.16 5.36
N GLY A 36 -10.88 5.33 6.39
CA GLY A 36 -11.89 4.28 6.49
C GLY A 36 -11.67 3.09 5.55
N VAL A 37 -10.52 3.01 4.87
CA VAL A 37 -10.22 1.94 3.90
C VAL A 37 -8.88 1.29 4.19
N GLY A 38 -7.79 2.06 4.23
CA GLY A 38 -6.45 1.50 4.38
C GLY A 38 -5.34 2.38 3.82
N ALA A 39 -4.13 1.85 3.83
CA ALA A 39 -2.95 2.45 3.20
C ALA A 39 -2.10 1.41 2.46
N VAL A 40 -1.44 1.86 1.40
CA VAL A 40 -0.59 1.05 0.50
C VAL A 40 0.72 1.78 0.24
N ALA A 41 1.84 1.09 0.44
CA ALA A 41 3.17 1.50 0.04
C ALA A 41 3.68 0.58 -1.07
N THR A 42 3.66 1.05 -2.34
CA THR A 42 4.20 0.29 -3.48
C THR A 42 5.60 0.79 -3.84
N GLN A 43 6.61 -0.06 -3.72
CA GLN A 43 8.03 0.28 -3.92
C GLN A 43 8.78 -0.88 -4.59
N SER A 44 10.06 -0.66 -4.93
CA SER A 44 10.91 -1.59 -5.72
C SER A 44 10.29 -2.02 -7.04
N PHE A 45 10.83 -1.55 -8.18
CA PHE A 45 10.16 -1.72 -9.48
C PHE A 45 8.66 -1.37 -9.35
N ALA A 46 8.38 -0.21 -8.76
CA ALA A 46 7.04 0.10 -8.27
C ALA A 46 6.01 0.04 -9.39
N ASN A 47 4.88 -0.60 -9.09
CA ASN A 47 3.69 -0.56 -9.92
C ASN A 47 2.70 0.42 -9.29
N THR A 48 2.62 1.65 -9.82
CA THR A 48 1.75 2.70 -9.25
C THR A 48 0.27 2.35 -9.32
N SER A 49 -0.13 1.40 -10.18
CA SER A 49 -1.52 0.92 -10.20
C SER A 49 -1.92 0.19 -8.91
N PHE A 50 -0.96 -0.35 -8.15
CA PHE A 50 -1.23 -1.08 -6.91
C PHE A 50 -1.81 -0.19 -5.82
N GLY A 51 -1.46 1.10 -5.79
CA GLY A 51 -2.01 2.03 -4.80
C GLY A 51 -3.54 2.16 -4.92
N PRO A 52 -4.06 2.71 -6.04
CA PRO A 52 -5.50 2.85 -6.24
C PRO A 52 -6.24 1.50 -6.26
N ARG A 53 -5.66 0.46 -6.88
CA ARG A 53 -6.29 -0.87 -6.92
C ARG A 53 -6.36 -1.52 -5.54
N GLY A 54 -5.29 -1.40 -4.74
CA GLY A 54 -5.26 -1.94 -3.39
C GLY A 54 -6.27 -1.27 -2.48
N LEU A 55 -6.36 0.07 -2.54
CA LEU A 55 -7.41 0.82 -1.82
C LEU A 55 -8.81 0.42 -2.28
N ALA A 56 -9.03 0.25 -3.60
CA ALA A 56 -10.33 -0.19 -4.11
C ALA A 56 -10.72 -1.58 -3.61
N LEU A 57 -9.77 -2.53 -3.58
CA LEU A 57 -9.99 -3.89 -3.07
C LEU A 57 -10.29 -3.88 -1.57
N MET A 58 -9.48 -3.21 -0.75
CA MET A 58 -9.74 -3.08 0.68
C MET A 58 -11.07 -2.37 0.96
N GLY A 59 -11.46 -1.41 0.11
CA GLY A 59 -12.76 -0.72 0.19
C GLY A 59 -13.96 -1.64 -0.02
N THR A 60 -13.76 -2.84 -0.58
CA THR A 60 -14.82 -3.87 -0.68
C THR A 60 -14.85 -4.82 0.53
N GLY A 61 -13.97 -4.61 1.52
CA GLY A 61 -13.90 -5.40 2.76
C GLY A 61 -12.84 -6.50 2.76
N LEU A 62 -11.98 -6.57 1.74
CA LEU A 62 -10.83 -7.49 1.73
C LEU A 62 -9.80 -7.04 2.76
N SER A 63 -9.14 -8.01 3.38
CA SER A 63 -7.97 -7.78 4.22
C SER A 63 -6.75 -7.29 3.43
N ALA A 64 -5.74 -6.79 4.14
CA ALA A 64 -4.46 -6.42 3.56
C ALA A 64 -3.80 -7.61 2.79
N GLN A 65 -3.84 -8.81 3.37
CA GLN A 65 -3.26 -10.01 2.78
C GLN A 65 -4.02 -10.48 1.52
N GLU A 66 -5.35 -10.58 1.56
CA GLU A 66 -6.15 -10.93 0.38
C GLU A 66 -5.97 -9.91 -0.75
N THR A 67 -5.87 -8.63 -0.40
CA THR A 67 -5.59 -7.54 -1.34
C THR A 67 -4.22 -7.73 -1.99
N LEU A 68 -3.18 -8.04 -1.21
CA LEU A 68 -1.83 -8.28 -1.73
C LEU A 68 -1.82 -9.45 -2.72
N GLU A 69 -2.42 -10.57 -2.34
CA GLU A 69 -2.52 -11.77 -3.20
C GLU A 69 -3.18 -11.42 -4.54
N ARG A 70 -4.30 -10.69 -4.50
CA ARG A 70 -5.04 -10.28 -5.70
C ARG A 70 -4.29 -9.27 -6.56
N LEU A 71 -3.46 -8.41 -5.96
CA LEU A 71 -2.62 -7.47 -6.72
C LEU A 71 -1.49 -8.20 -7.47
N LEU A 72 -0.92 -9.23 -6.87
CA LEU A 72 0.23 -9.96 -7.41
C LEU A 72 -0.14 -11.10 -8.38
N GLU A 73 -1.39 -11.59 -8.34
CA GLU A 73 -1.84 -12.76 -9.12
C GLU A 73 -1.49 -12.67 -10.61
N ASP A 74 -1.72 -11.50 -11.22
CA ASP A 74 -1.49 -11.24 -12.65
C ASP A 74 -0.23 -10.38 -12.93
N ASP A 75 0.62 -10.11 -11.92
CA ASP A 75 1.84 -9.32 -12.11
C ASP A 75 3.03 -10.23 -12.47
N PRO A 76 3.50 -10.22 -13.73
CA PRO A 76 4.61 -11.07 -14.15
C PRO A 76 5.93 -10.74 -13.43
N ASP A 77 6.08 -9.53 -12.90
CA ASP A 77 7.27 -9.11 -12.16
C ASP A 77 7.04 -9.10 -10.64
N LYS A 78 6.05 -9.82 -10.11
CA LYS A 78 5.71 -9.84 -8.67
C LYS A 78 6.91 -10.01 -7.74
N GLU A 79 7.91 -10.81 -8.15
CA GLU A 79 9.15 -11.05 -7.39
C GLU A 79 10.09 -9.83 -7.32
N LEU A 80 9.91 -8.84 -8.19
CA LEU A 80 10.64 -7.58 -8.17
C LEU A 80 9.93 -6.50 -7.34
N ARG A 81 8.64 -6.71 -7.03
CA ARG A 81 7.80 -5.76 -6.30
C ARG A 81 8.09 -5.85 -4.81
N GLN A 82 7.88 -4.74 -4.12
CA GLN A 82 7.79 -4.69 -2.67
C GLN A 82 6.59 -3.84 -2.29
N VAL A 83 5.64 -4.43 -1.55
CA VAL A 83 4.37 -3.77 -1.21
C VAL A 83 4.10 -3.95 0.27
N GLY A 84 3.78 -2.86 0.96
CA GLY A 84 3.27 -2.88 2.33
C GLY A 84 1.82 -2.37 2.34
N LEU A 85 0.94 -3.03 3.08
CA LEU A 85 -0.45 -2.64 3.23
C LEU A 85 -0.84 -2.62 4.71
N VAL A 86 -1.84 -1.82 5.04
CA VAL A 86 -2.58 -1.92 6.30
C VAL A 86 -4.04 -1.62 5.97
N ASP A 87 -4.94 -2.48 6.42
CA ASP A 87 -6.37 -2.38 6.13
C ASP A 87 -7.12 -1.56 7.18
N VAL A 88 -8.45 -1.49 7.02
CA VAL A 88 -9.36 -0.73 7.90
C VAL A 88 -9.37 -1.23 9.35
N LYS A 89 -8.92 -2.45 9.61
CA LYS A 89 -8.84 -3.03 10.96
C LYS A 89 -7.46 -2.89 11.58
N GLY A 90 -6.49 -2.39 10.80
CA GLY A 90 -5.09 -2.30 11.22
C GLY A 90 -4.32 -3.60 11.00
N ASP A 91 -4.90 -4.58 10.31
CA ASP A 91 -4.18 -5.79 9.92
C ASP A 91 -3.30 -5.48 8.70
N SER A 92 -2.09 -6.04 8.64
CA SER A 92 -1.05 -5.73 7.65
C SER A 92 -0.52 -6.97 6.95
#